data_AF-A0A931FSK0-F1
#
_entry.id   AF-A0A931FSK0-F1
#
_cell.length_a   1.000
_cell.length_b   1.000
_cell.length_c   1.000
_cell.angle_alpha   90.00
_cell.angle_beta   90.00
_cell.angle_gamma   90.00
#
_symmetry.space_group_name_H-M   'P 1'
#
loop_
_entity.id
_entity.type
_entity.pdbx_description
1 polymer ?
#
loop_
_entity_poly.entity_id
_entity_poly.type
_entity_poly.pdbx_seq_one_letter_code
_entity_poly.pdbx_strand_id
1 'polypeptide(L)'
;MLESESNVVAFRPRKAADKQHQVQSLLERVYAAGSIPVRADDIATKTAAMMLEALGLLVIEQVLTDGTIDPVIRGQATGRPWRLSKPAFSGPIGVPDAMGFSA
;
A
#
# COMPACT_ATOMS: atom_id res chain seq x y z
N MET A 1 0.89 42.56 -31.94
CA MET A 1 1.99 42.11 -31.07
C MET A 1 1.33 41.74 -29.75
N LEU A 2 1.05 40.46 -29.50
CA LEU A 2 0.37 39.99 -28.30
C LEU A 2 1.39 39.18 -27.50
N GLU A 3 1.90 39.79 -26.44
CA GLU A 3 2.84 39.15 -25.52
C GLU A 3 2.08 38.07 -24.75
N SER A 4 2.47 36.81 -24.96
CA SER A 4 1.94 35.69 -24.20
C SER A 4 2.72 35.62 -22.88
N GLU A 5 2.18 36.22 -21.83
CA GLU A 5 2.70 36.05 -20.47
C GLU A 5 2.60 34.57 -20.08
N SER A 6 3.75 33.94 -19.94
CA SER A 6 3.88 32.53 -19.56
C SER A 6 3.67 32.39 -18.05
N ASN A 7 2.48 31.92 -17.66
CA ASN A 7 2.18 31.63 -16.26
C ASN A 7 2.92 30.37 -15.79
N VAL A 8 4.02 30.54 -15.06
CA VAL A 8 4.80 29.44 -14.48
C VAL A 8 4.25 29.12 -13.08
N VAL A 9 3.49 28.03 -12.97
CA VAL A 9 3.00 27.51 -11.68
C VAL A 9 4.05 26.56 -11.10
N ALA A 10 4.79 27.00 -10.07
CA ALA A 10 5.73 26.15 -9.35
C ALA A 10 4.98 25.11 -8.49
N PHE A 11 5.16 23.82 -8.79
CA PHE A 11 4.60 22.76 -7.96
C PHE A 11 5.34 22.67 -6.63
N ARG A 12 4.65 23.01 -5.54
CA ARG A 12 5.20 22.90 -4.18
C ARG A 12 5.49 21.43 -3.85
N PRO A 13 6.72 21.05 -3.46
CA PRO A 13 7.02 19.68 -3.09
C PRO A 13 6.21 19.29 -1.85
N ARG A 14 5.40 18.25 -1.97
CA ARG A 14 4.61 17.71 -0.85
C ARG A 14 5.57 16.96 0.10
N LYS A 15 5.58 17.31 1.39
CA LYS A 15 6.46 16.75 2.45
C LYS A 15 6.62 15.23 2.32
N ALA A 16 7.79 14.76 1.88
CA ALA A 16 8.08 13.34 1.70
C ALA A 16 8.20 12.58 3.04
N ALA A 17 8.66 13.27 4.10
CA ALA A 17 8.82 12.68 5.43
C ALA A 17 7.49 12.22 6.06
N ASP A 18 6.39 12.91 5.74
CA ASP A 18 5.05 12.55 6.23
C ASP A 18 4.57 11.22 5.60
N LYS A 19 4.89 11.00 4.32
CA LYS A 19 4.56 9.75 3.62
C LYS A 19 5.32 8.55 4.16
N GLN A 20 6.60 8.72 4.51
CA GLN A 20 7.42 7.63 5.05
C GLN A 20 6.87 7.11 6.40
N HIS A 21 6.50 8.03 7.31
CA HIS A 21 5.89 7.66 8.59
C HIS A 21 4.54 6.97 8.39
N GLN A 22 3.73 7.42 7.44
CA GLN A 22 2.45 6.79 7.12
C GLN A 22 2.61 5.35 6.60
N VAL A 23 3.62 5.09 5.75
CA VAL A 23 3.90 3.74 5.23
C VAL A 23 4.36 2.79 6.34
N GLN A 24 5.30 3.24 7.18
CA GLN A 24 5.80 2.42 8.30
C GLN A 24 4.68 2.10 9.29
N SER A 25 3.92 3.12 9.72
CA SER A 25 2.80 2.95 10.63
C SER A 25 1.68 2.06 10.06
N LEU A 26 1.47 2.06 8.73
CA LEU A 26 0.51 1.17 8.10
C LEU A 26 0.97 -0.29 8.19
N LEU A 27 2.23 -0.56 7.87
CA LEU A 27 2.80 -1.90 7.94
C LEU A 27 2.72 -2.48 9.35
N GLU A 28 3.13 -1.70 10.36
CA GLU A 28 3.05 -2.10 11.77
C GLU A 28 1.63 -2.47 12.18
N ARG A 29 0.64 -1.67 11.78
CA ARG A 29 -0.78 -1.93 12.08
C ARG A 29 -1.29 -3.20 11.42
N VAL A 30 -0.99 -3.43 10.14
CA VAL A 30 -1.38 -4.68 9.46
C VAL A 30 -0.72 -5.87 10.17
N TYR A 31 0.56 -5.74 10.52
CA TYR A 31 1.28 -6.84 11.14
C TYR A 31 0.81 -7.12 12.56
N ALA A 32 0.43 -6.11 13.34
CA ALA A 32 -0.14 -6.30 14.68
C ALA A 32 -1.55 -6.90 14.63
N ALA A 33 -2.41 -6.43 13.72
CA ALA A 33 -3.82 -6.86 13.64
C ALA A 33 -4.03 -8.13 12.78
N GLY A 34 -3.04 -8.53 11.98
CA GLY A 34 -3.15 -9.61 11.00
C GLY A 34 -3.88 -9.20 9.71
N SER A 35 -4.96 -8.44 9.85
CA SER A 35 -5.62 -7.75 8.74
C SER A 35 -6.26 -6.43 9.16
N ILE A 36 -6.39 -5.49 8.25
CA ILE A 36 -7.09 -4.22 8.49
C ILE A 36 -8.00 -3.85 7.31
N PRO A 37 -9.20 -3.30 7.57
CA PRO A 37 -10.05 -2.74 6.52
C PRO A 37 -9.57 -1.33 6.14
N VAL A 38 -9.66 -1.00 4.85
CA VAL A 38 -9.37 0.32 4.29
C VAL A 38 -10.59 0.82 3.53
N ARG A 39 -11.01 2.05 3.84
CA ARG A 39 -12.20 2.67 3.22
C ARG A 39 -11.95 2.95 1.75
N ALA A 40 -13.02 2.96 0.95
CA ALA A 40 -12.95 3.23 -0.48
C ALA A 40 -12.26 4.57 -0.81
N ASP A 41 -12.56 5.60 -0.02
CA ASP A 41 -12.13 6.99 -0.21
C ASP A 41 -10.74 7.30 0.36
N ASP A 42 -10.13 6.39 1.13
CA ASP A 42 -8.83 6.62 1.75
C ASP A 42 -7.68 6.40 0.75
N ILE A 43 -7.54 7.35 -0.18
CA ILE A 43 -6.54 7.30 -1.24
C ILE A 43 -5.12 7.30 -0.68
N ALA A 44 -4.89 7.96 0.46
CA ALA A 44 -3.57 8.01 1.09
C ALA A 44 -3.13 6.62 1.58
N THR A 45 -3.98 5.96 2.37
CA THR A 45 -3.72 4.59 2.85
C THR A 45 -3.64 3.60 1.69
N LYS A 46 -4.49 3.73 0.68
CA LYS A 46 -4.45 2.89 -0.53
C LYS A 46 -3.15 3.06 -1.32
N THR A 47 -2.64 4.29 -1.45
CA THR A 47 -1.37 4.57 -2.12
C THR A 47 -0.21 3.92 -1.38
N ALA A 48 -0.16 4.05 -0.05
CA ALA A 48 0.84 3.39 0.78
C ALA A 48 0.76 1.86 0.70
N ALA A 49 -0.46 1.30 0.72
CA ALA A 49 -0.69 -0.12 0.58
C ALA A 49 -0.18 -0.65 -0.76
N MET A 50 -0.47 0.02 -1.89
CA MET A 50 0.04 -0.38 -3.20
C MET A 50 1.57 -0.35 -3.27
N MET A 51 2.23 0.62 -2.61
CA MET A 51 3.69 0.64 -2.52
C MET A 51 4.23 -0.58 -1.76
N LEU A 52 3.58 -0.96 -0.66
CA LEU A 52 3.96 -2.12 0.14
C LEU A 52 3.66 -3.45 -0.57
N GLU A 53 2.55 -3.55 -1.30
CA GLU A 53 2.22 -4.70 -2.14
C GLU A 53 3.22 -4.88 -3.28
N ALA A 54 3.67 -3.78 -3.91
CA ALA A 54 4.73 -3.83 -4.91
C ALA A 54 6.06 -4.37 -4.37
N LEU A 55 6.30 -4.22 -3.07
CA LEU A 55 7.46 -4.75 -2.37
C LEU A 55 7.23 -6.18 -1.84
N GLY A 56 6.04 -6.77 -2.04
CA GLY A 56 5.67 -8.09 -1.53
C GLY A 56 5.41 -8.13 -0.02
N LEU A 57 5.27 -6.97 0.63
CA LEU A 57 5.12 -6.88 2.09
C LEU A 57 3.67 -6.96 2.57
N LEU A 58 2.70 -6.80 1.65
CA LEU A 58 1.28 -6.84 1.93
C LEU A 58 0.52 -7.52 0.80
N VAL A 59 -0.60 -8.14 1.15
CA VAL A 59 -1.61 -8.59 0.20
C VAL A 59 -2.80 -7.63 0.28
N ILE A 60 -3.29 -7.22 -0.89
CA ILE A 60 -4.45 -6.33 -1.02
C ILE A 60 -5.59 -7.09 -1.65
N GLU A 61 -6.70 -7.14 -0.93
CA GLU A 61 -7.94 -7.73 -1.40
C GLU A 61 -9.03 -6.66 -1.40
N GLN A 62 -9.92 -6.69 -2.38
CA GLN A 62 -11.10 -5.86 -2.46
C GLN A 62 -12.27 -6.57 -1.81
N VAL A 63 -13.05 -5.82 -1.05
CA VAL A 63 -14.33 -6.29 -0.54
C VAL A 63 -15.42 -5.83 -1.53
N LEU A 64 -16.06 -6.80 -2.17
CA LEU A 64 -17.16 -6.61 -3.10
C LEU A 64 -18.46 -6.29 -2.34
N THR A 65 -19.49 -5.87 -3.08
CA THR A 65 -20.77 -5.41 -2.49
C THR A 65 -21.56 -6.54 -1.81
N ASP A 66 -21.32 -7.77 -2.24
CA ASP A 66 -21.85 -9.03 -1.67
C ASP A 66 -21.01 -9.55 -0.50
N GLY A 67 -19.93 -8.85 -0.11
CA GLY A 67 -19.00 -9.26 0.94
C GLY A 67 -17.91 -10.23 0.46
N THR A 68 -17.91 -10.60 -0.82
CA THR A 68 -16.87 -11.44 -1.42
C THR A 68 -15.54 -10.71 -1.43
N ILE A 69 -14.46 -11.47 -1.31
CA ILE A 69 -13.09 -10.99 -1.22
C ILE A 69 -12.36 -11.40 -2.48
N ASP A 70 -11.87 -10.43 -3.24
CA ASP A 70 -11.12 -10.67 -4.48
C ASP A 70 -9.76 -9.97 -4.46
N PRO A 71 -8.69 -10.56 -4.99
CA PRO A 71 -7.40 -9.88 -5.09
C PRO A 71 -7.52 -8.62 -5.95
N VAL A 72 -6.90 -7.52 -5.50
CA VAL A 72 -6.91 -6.27 -6.26
C VAL A 72 -5.98 -6.39 -7.47
N ILE A 73 -6.56 -6.36 -8.68
CA ILE A 73 -5.81 -6.15 -9.90
C ILE A 73 -5.53 -4.65 -10.05
N ARG A 74 -4.25 -4.28 -10.19
CA ARG A 74 -3.81 -2.89 -10.33
C ARG A 74 -4.62 -2.15 -11.39
N GLY A 75 -5.21 -1.01 -11.00
CA GLY A 75 -5.98 -0.15 -11.89
C GLY A 75 -7.50 -0.32 -11.85
N GLN A 76 -8.05 -1.40 -11.27
CA GLN A 76 -9.51 -1.65 -11.31
C GLN A 76 -10.27 -1.27 -10.02
N ALA A 77 -9.58 -0.88 -8.95
CA ALA A 77 -10.10 -1.06 -7.59
C ALA A 77 -10.19 0.20 -6.71
N THR A 78 -10.08 1.41 -7.25
CA THR A 78 -10.02 2.64 -6.43
C THR A 78 -11.33 2.97 -5.72
N GLY A 79 -12.50 2.56 -6.24
CA GLY A 79 -13.82 2.91 -5.69
C GLY A 79 -14.40 1.97 -4.63
N ARG A 80 -13.71 0.89 -4.24
CA ARG A 80 -14.25 -0.12 -3.31
C ARG A 80 -13.38 -0.25 -2.05
N PRO A 81 -13.94 -0.66 -0.90
CA PRO A 81 -13.16 -0.93 0.30
C PRO A 81 -12.16 -2.06 0.07
N TRP A 82 -11.00 -1.99 0.72
CA TRP A 82 -9.97 -3.02 0.67
C TRP A 82 -9.81 -3.69 2.04
N ARG A 83 -9.31 -4.93 2.04
CA ARG A 83 -8.69 -5.59 3.17
C ARG A 83 -7.20 -5.70 2.89
N LEU A 84 -6.39 -5.24 3.83
CA LEU A 84 -4.94 -5.44 3.82
C LEU A 84 -4.62 -6.58 4.75
N SER A 85 -3.78 -7.51 4.31
CA SER A 85 -3.36 -8.67 5.10
C SER A 85 -1.86 -8.91 4.95
N LYS A 86 -1.28 -9.61 5.93
CA LYS A 86 0.08 -10.13 5.81
C LYS A 86 0.11 -11.15 4.65
N PRO A 87 1.18 -11.17 3.84
CA PRO A 87 1.37 -12.26 2.89
C PRO A 87 1.40 -13.59 3.65
N ALA A 88 0.68 -14.59 3.15
CA ALA A 88 0.72 -15.92 3.72
C ALA A 88 2.15 -16.47 3.56
N PHE A 89 2.87 -16.58 4.66
CA PHE A 89 4.15 -17.27 4.69
C PHE A 89 3.88 -18.76 4.44
N SER A 90 4.11 -19.23 3.21
CA SER A 90 4.05 -20.65 2.85
C SER A 90 5.44 -21.31 2.98
N GLY A 91 6.22 -20.92 3.99
CA GLY A 91 7.44 -21.61 4.39
C GLY A 91 7.18 -22.47 5.63
N PRO A 92 7.92 -23.58 5.84
CA PRO A 92 7.84 -24.32 7.09
C PRO A 92 8.14 -23.39 8.28
N ILE A 93 7.26 -23.38 9.27
CA ILE A 93 7.47 -22.64 10.53
C ILE A 93 8.79 -23.14 11.14
N GLY A 94 9.80 -22.27 11.18
CA GLY A 94 11.11 -22.58 11.75
C GLY A 94 12.29 -22.56 10.79
N VAL A 95 12.11 -22.27 9.50
CA VAL A 95 13.24 -21.99 8.60
C VAL A 95 13.40 -20.48 8.45
N PRO A 96 14.39 -19.86 9.13
CA PRO A 96 14.76 -18.48 8.82
C PRO A 96 15.35 -18.44 7.40
N ASP A 97 14.79 -17.62 6.51
CA ASP A 97 15.36 -17.32 5.18
C ASP A 97 16.75 -16.66 5.23
N ALA A 98 17.27 -16.39 6.43
CA ALA A 98 18.65 -16.00 6.66
C ALA A 98 19.57 -17.23 6.61
N MET A 99 19.81 -17.76 5.41
CA MET A 99 20.99 -18.58 5.15
C MET A 99 22.23 -17.67 5.19
N GLY A 100 22.62 -17.28 6.40
CA GLY A 100 23.93 -16.73 6.69
C GLY A 100 24.96 -17.84 6.52
N PHE A 101 25.58 -17.90 5.34
CA PHE A 101 26.82 -18.63 5.17
C PHE A 101 27.87 -18.02 6.11
N SER A 102 28.39 -18.82 7.03
CA SER A 102 29.67 -18.56 7.69
C SER A 102 30.29 -19.91 8.04
N ALA A 103 31.27 -20.26 7.20
CA ALA A 103 32.42 -21.17 7.35
C ALA A 103 32.37 -22.30 8.40
#